data_AF-A0A0K0E5Y8-F1
#
_entry.id   AF-A0A0K0E5Y8-F1
#
_cell.length_a   1.000
_cell.length_b   1.000
_cell.length_c   1.000
_cell.angle_alpha   90.00
_cell.angle_beta   90.00
_cell.angle_gamma   90.00
#
_symmetry.space_group_name_H-M   'P 1'
#
loop_
_entity.id
_entity.type
_entity.pdbx_description
1 polymer ?
#
loop_
_entity_poly.entity_id
_entity_poly.type
_entity_poly.pdbx_seq_one_letter_code
_entity_poly.pdbx_strand_id
1 'polypeptide(L)'
;MKSILITLIAATIFFSFFKIGESSLYLNKIDNMQVRSKRQLSVGATGHLAHRLYKEGLQNQKEPVTKNYRDPKDPYSYGKK
;
A
#
# COMPACT_ATOMS: atom_id res chain seq x y z
N MET A 1 -23.13 2.20 -56.02
CA MET A 1 -23.53 1.28 -54.93
C MET A 1 -22.41 0.35 -54.47
N LYS A 2 -21.72 -0.37 -55.37
CA LYS A 2 -20.62 -1.29 -54.99
C LYS A 2 -19.48 -0.61 -54.22
N SER A 3 -19.06 0.60 -54.62
CA SER A 3 -18.02 1.37 -53.93
C SER A 3 -18.42 1.79 -52.51
N ILE A 4 -19.67 2.21 -52.31
CA ILE A 4 -20.22 2.62 -51.00
C ILE A 4 -20.25 1.44 -50.02
N LEU A 5 -20.55 0.24 -50.52
CA LEU A 5 -20.58 -0.97 -49.71
C LEU A 5 -19.17 -1.39 -49.27
N ILE A 6 -18.17 -1.24 -50.16
CA ILE A 6 -16.76 -1.51 -49.86
C ILE A 6 -16.22 -0.52 -48.82
N THR A 7 -16.55 0.77 -48.93
CA THR A 7 -16.11 1.77 -47.94
C THR A 7 -16.76 1.56 -46.58
N LEU A 8 -18.03 1.15 -46.54
CA LEU A 8 -18.71 0.78 -45.29
C LEU A 8 -18.03 -0.41 -44.60
N ILE A 9 -17.71 -1.47 -45.36
CA ILE A 9 -17.02 -2.64 -44.81
C ILE A 9 -15.64 -2.25 -44.27
N ALA A 10 -14.85 -1.50 -45.05
CA ALA A 10 -13.53 -1.03 -44.61
C ALA A 10 -13.62 -0.18 -43.32
N ALA A 11 -14.61 0.70 -43.22
CA ALA A 11 -14.84 1.51 -42.02
C ALA A 11 -15.19 0.65 -40.80
N THR A 12 -16.09 -0.34 -40.95
CA THR A 12 -16.47 -1.23 -39.83
C THR A 12 -15.29 -2.04 -39.31
N ILE A 13 -14.43 -2.54 -40.21
CA ILE A 13 -13.21 -3.26 -39.85
C ILE A 13 -12.25 -2.32 -39.09
N PHE A 14 -12.05 -1.10 -39.58
CA PHE A 14 -11.18 -0.12 -38.91
C PHE A 14 -11.66 0.22 -37.49
N PHE A 15 -12.96 0.47 -37.30
CA PHE A 15 -13.52 0.73 -35.97
C PHE A 15 -13.42 -0.47 -35.03
N SER A 16 -13.51 -1.69 -35.56
CA SER A 16 -13.36 -2.91 -34.75
C SER A 16 -11.93 -3.10 -34.22
N PHE A 17 -10.90 -2.80 -35.03
CA PHE A 17 -9.51 -2.82 -34.58
C PHE A 17 -9.20 -1.73 -33.54
N PHE A 18 -9.80 -0.54 -33.68
CA PHE A 18 -9.64 0.54 -32.71
C PHE A 18 -10.19 0.15 -31.32
N LYS A 19 -11.37 -0.48 -31.27
CA LYS A 19 -11.98 -1.00 -30.04
C LYS A 19 -11.13 -2.08 -29.36
N ILE A 20 -10.48 -2.95 -30.15
CA ILE A 20 -9.60 -4.01 -29.64
C ILE A 20 -8.32 -3.42 -29.01
N GLY A 21 -7.75 -2.40 -29.64
CA GLY A 21 -6.59 -1.68 -29.11
C GLY A 21 -6.86 -1.08 -27.72
N GLU A 22 -7.98 -0.36 -27.56
CA GLU A 22 -8.36 0.22 -26.27
C GLU A 22 -8.67 -0.85 -25.21
N SER A 23 -9.34 -1.94 -25.58
CA SER A 23 -9.66 -3.02 -24.64
C SER A 23 -8.41 -3.72 -24.10
N SER A 24 -7.38 -3.92 -24.94
CA SER A 24 -6.11 -4.52 -24.52
C SER A 24 -5.30 -3.61 -23.60
N LEU A 25 -5.31 -2.29 -23.86
CA LEU A 25 -4.69 -1.29 -22.99
C LEU A 25 -5.40 -1.20 -21.62
N TYR A 26 -6.72 -1.33 -21.60
CA TYR A 26 -7.51 -1.33 -20.37
C TYR A 26 -7.25 -2.58 -19.50
N LEU A 27 -7.18 -3.76 -20.12
CA LEU A 27 -6.86 -5.02 -19.43
C LEU A 27 -5.47 -4.97 -18.77
N ASN A 28 -4.47 -4.49 -19.52
CA ASN A 28 -3.09 -4.37 -19.05
C ASN A 28 -2.96 -3.34 -17.92
N LYS A 29 -3.77 -2.27 -17.94
CA LYS A 29 -3.84 -1.28 -16.85
C LYS A 29 -4.43 -1.90 -15.57
N ILE A 30 -5.48 -2.71 -15.67
CA ILE A 30 -6.10 -3.37 -14.50
C ILE A 30 -5.16 -4.39 -13.87
N ASP A 31 -4.54 -5.26 -14.68
CA ASP A 31 -3.62 -6.29 -14.18
C ASP A 31 -2.40 -5.66 -13.48
N ASN A 32 -1.83 -4.60 -14.07
CA ASN A 32 -0.71 -3.89 -13.44
C ASN A 32 -1.10 -3.11 -12.18
N MET A 33 -2.34 -2.63 -12.06
CA MET A 33 -2.82 -1.99 -10.83
C MET A 33 -2.91 -2.97 -9.67
N GLN A 34 -3.39 -4.20 -9.91
CA GLN A 34 -3.47 -5.23 -8.89
C GLN A 34 -2.08 -5.73 -8.46
N VAL A 35 -1.10 -5.76 -9.37
CA VAL A 35 0.30 -6.03 -9.03
C VAL A 35 0.93 -4.86 -8.28
N ARG A 36 0.66 -3.60 -8.66
CA ARG A 36 1.15 -2.41 -7.94
C ARG A 36 0.57 -2.29 -6.53
N SER A 37 -0.71 -2.59 -6.32
CA SER A 37 -1.32 -2.55 -4.99
C SER A 37 -0.72 -3.61 -4.05
N LYS A 38 -0.37 -4.78 -4.59
CA LYS A 38 0.36 -5.83 -3.84
C LYS A 38 1.83 -5.48 -3.56
N ARG A 39 2.43 -4.53 -4.30
CA ARG A 39 3.82 -4.06 -4.11
C ARG A 39 3.98 -2.98 -3.03
N GLN A 40 2.99 -2.76 -2.17
CA GLN A 40 3.14 -1.93 -0.96
C GLN A 40 4.23 -2.42 0.02
N LEU A 41 4.86 -3.58 -0.23
CA LEU A 41 5.69 -4.28 0.74
C LEU A 41 7.21 -3.98 0.69
N SER A 42 7.77 -3.29 -0.31
CA SER A 42 9.24 -3.07 -0.35
C SER A 42 9.68 -1.66 0.04
N VAL A 43 8.99 -0.60 -0.42
CA VAL A 43 9.43 0.79 -0.19
C VAL A 43 9.23 1.20 1.28
N GLY A 44 8.23 0.64 1.97
CA GLY A 44 7.97 0.89 3.39
C GLY A 44 8.71 -0.04 4.36
N ALA A 45 9.36 -1.11 3.88
CA ALA A 45 10.00 -2.10 4.75
C ALA A 45 11.16 -1.50 5.56
N THR A 46 11.99 -0.66 4.92
CA THR A 46 13.09 0.05 5.58
C THR A 46 12.57 1.04 6.62
N GLY A 47 11.49 1.78 6.31
CA GLY A 47 10.86 2.69 7.27
C GLY A 47 10.27 1.96 8.48
N HIS A 48 9.62 0.82 8.26
CA HIS A 48 9.11 -0.03 9.34
C HIS A 48 10.24 -0.66 10.18
N LEU A 49 11.37 -1.02 9.56
CA LEU A 49 12.54 -1.53 10.28
C LEU A 49 13.19 -0.43 11.14
N ALA A 50 13.43 0.75 10.55
CA ALA A 50 13.99 1.89 11.26
C ALA A 50 13.12 2.32 12.46
N HIS A 51 11.80 2.35 12.28
CA HIS A 51 10.85 2.64 13.36
C HIS A 51 10.89 1.61 14.49
N ARG A 52 11.04 0.32 14.16
CA ARG A 52 11.18 -0.74 15.17
C ARG A 52 12.47 -0.60 15.97
N LEU A 53 13.59 -0.43 15.29
CA LEU A 53 14.90 -0.24 15.93
C LEU A 53 14.91 0.99 16.85
N TYR A 54 14.30 2.09 16.40
CA TYR A 54 14.15 3.29 17.22
C TYR A 54 13.32 3.03 18.50
N LYS A 55 12.19 2.33 18.37
CA LYS A 55 11.34 1.98 19.52
C LYS A 55 12.03 1.04 20.49
N GLU A 56 12.78 0.05 20.00
CA GLU A 56 13.57 -0.84 20.85
C GLU A 56 14.66 -0.08 21.61
N GLY A 57 15.36 0.84 20.93
CA GLY A 57 16.31 1.75 21.57
C GLY A 57 15.68 2.58 22.69
N LEU A 58 14.51 3.17 22.44
CA LEU A 58 13.76 3.89 23.48
C LEU A 58 13.33 2.99 24.63
N GLN A 59 12.91 1.75 24.35
CA GLN A 59 12.50 0.82 25.39
C GLN A 59 13.68 0.39 26.27
N ASN A 60 14.85 0.20 25.69
CA ASN A 60 16.09 -0.12 26.42
C ASN A 60 16.59 1.04 27.29
N GLN A 61 16.22 2.28 26.95
CA GLN A 61 16.53 3.47 27.76
C GLN A 61 15.55 3.71 28.91
N LYS A 62 14.36 3.09 28.89
CA LYS A 62 13.41 3.22 29.99
C LYS A 62 13.91 2.46 31.21
N GLU A 63 13.75 3.06 32.38
CA GLU A 63 13.97 2.34 33.62
C GLU A 63 12.92 1.22 33.76
N PRO A 64 13.33 0.01 34.19
CA PRO A 64 12.38 -1.04 34.50
C PRO A 64 11.50 -0.60 35.67
N VAL A 65 10.18 -0.78 35.53
CA VAL A 65 9.17 -0.37 36.52
C VAL A 65 9.51 -0.90 37.91
N THR A 66 10.09 -2.10 37.99
CA THR A 66 10.48 -2.77 39.22
C THR A 66 11.62 -2.10 39.99
N LYS A 67 12.47 -1.27 39.35
CA LYS A 67 13.59 -0.60 40.05
C LYS A 67 13.12 0.45 41.05
N ASN A 68 12.05 1.17 40.71
CA ASN A 68 11.49 2.26 41.53
C ASN A 68 10.06 1.95 41.99
N TYR A 69 9.61 0.70 41.88
CA TYR A 69 8.29 0.30 42.35
C TYR A 69 8.24 0.33 43.88
N ARG A 70 7.44 1.24 44.43
CA ARG A 70 7.12 1.31 45.85
C ARG A 70 5.78 0.66 46.09
N ASP A 71 5.65 -0.07 47.21
CA ASP A 71 4.37 -0.67 47.62
C ASP A 71 3.29 0.43 47.63
N PRO A 72 2.10 0.20 47.05
CA PRO A 72 0.98 1.16 47.10
C PRO A 72 0.60 1.61 48.53
N LYS A 73 0.93 0.83 49.56
CA LYS A 73 0.72 1.17 50.97
C LYS A 73 1.76 2.14 51.51
N ASP A 74 2.92 2.26 50.89
CA ASP A 74 4.00 3.18 51.30
C ASP A 74 3.49 4.64 51.21
N PRO A 75 3.60 5.46 52.28
CA PRO A 75 3.24 6.88 52.26
C PRO A 75 4.02 7.71 51.22
N TYR A 76 5.18 7.25 50.78
CA TYR A 76 5.99 7.88 49.73
C TYR A 76 5.82 7.21 48.36
N SER A 77 4.81 6.36 48.20
CA SER A 77 4.45 5.77 46.90
C SER A 77 3.70 6.79 46.04
N TYR A 78 3.80 6.60 44.73
CA TYR A 78 3.08 7.44 43.76
C TYR A 78 1.57 7.16 43.85
N GLY A 79 0.76 8.22 43.92
CA GLY A 79 -0.71 8.11 43.88
C GLY A 79 -1.44 8.24 45.22
N LYS A 80 -0.73 8.51 46.33
CA LYS A 80 -1.39 9.02 47.55
C LYS A 80 -1.64 10.51 47.42
N LYS A 81 -2.91 10.91 47.60
CA LYS A 81 -3.35 12.29 47.82
C LYS A 81 -3.15 12.67 49.28
#